data_AF-X1C7A4-F1
#
_entry.id   AF-X1C7A4-F1
#
_cell.length_a   1.000
_cell.length_b   1.000
_cell.length_c   1.000
_cell.angle_alpha   90.00
_cell.angle_beta   90.00
_cell.angle_gamma   90.00
#
_symmetry.space_group_name_H-M   'P 1'
#
loop_
_entity.id
_entity.type
_entity.pdbx_description
1 polymer ?
#
loop_
_entity_poly.entity_id
_entity_poly.type
_entity_poly.pdbx_seq_one_letter_code
_entity_poly.pdbx_strand_id
1 'polypeptide(L)'
;MNDLEKWEFGSLEWCQFAAKTGVDLINQAKLDLNKYKWGFSEEYTNLPKRLLAGRDKAGFHFMIHNGEVSGGASIPKECLELPGFHVRI
;
A
#
# COMPACT_ATOMS: atom_id res chain seq x y z
N MET A 1 -3.52 -20.48 4.10
CA MET A 1 -3.28 -19.42 5.09
C MET A 1 -4.44 -19.43 6.06
N ASN A 2 -4.21 -19.43 7.37
CA ASN A 2 -5.31 -19.38 8.33
C ASN A 2 -5.91 -17.95 8.41
N ASP A 3 -7.11 -17.80 8.98
CA ASP A 3 -7.80 -16.51 9.00
C ASP A 3 -7.07 -15.40 9.78
N LEU A 4 -6.20 -15.77 10.73
CA LEU A 4 -5.38 -14.81 11.48
C LEU A 4 -4.23 -14.27 10.62
N GLU A 5 -3.54 -15.15 9.89
CA GLU A 5 -2.41 -14.80 9.02
C GLU A 5 -2.80 -13.82 7.91
N LYS A 6 -4.04 -13.91 7.44
CA LYS A 6 -4.63 -13.02 6.43
C LYS A 6 -4.59 -11.54 6.83
N TRP A 7 -4.72 -11.24 8.13
CA TRP A 7 -4.91 -9.87 8.62
C TRP A 7 -3.69 -9.30 9.34
N GLU A 8 -2.58 -10.04 9.38
CA GLU A 8 -1.32 -9.53 9.90
C GLU A 8 -0.77 -8.43 8.98
N PHE A 9 -0.20 -7.39 9.59
CA PHE A 9 0.47 -6.31 8.85
C PHE A 9 1.54 -6.87 7.92
N GLY A 10 1.55 -6.37 6.68
CA GLY A 10 2.46 -6.82 5.65
C GLY A 10 2.09 -8.15 4.96
N SER A 11 1.06 -8.87 5.39
CA SER A 11 0.52 -10.00 4.61
C SER A 11 0.01 -9.51 3.24
N LEU A 12 0.00 -10.40 2.25
CA LEU A 12 -0.43 -10.04 0.89
C LEU A 12 -1.90 -9.60 0.90
N GLU A 13 -2.75 -10.37 1.55
CA GLU A 13 -4.19 -10.18 1.62
C GLU A 13 -4.54 -8.90 2.39
N TRP A 14 -3.86 -8.61 3.50
CA TRP A 14 -4.04 -7.37 4.25
C TRP A 14 -3.68 -6.16 3.37
N CYS A 15 -2.52 -6.19 2.71
CA CYS A 15 -2.06 -5.09 1.86
C CYS A 15 -3.05 -4.81 0.71
N GLN A 16 -3.53 -5.87 0.05
CA GLN A 16 -4.50 -5.76 -1.05
C GLN A 16 -5.85 -5.22 -0.57
N PHE A 17 -6.34 -5.72 0.56
CA PHE A 17 -7.60 -5.29 1.13
C PHE A 17 -7.53 -3.81 1.55
N ALA A 18 -6.54 -3.43 2.35
CA ALA A 18 -6.36 -2.06 2.82
C ALA A 18 -6.22 -1.07 1.65
N ALA A 19 -5.43 -1.41 0.63
CA ALA A 19 -5.26 -0.60 -0.56
C ALA A 19 -6.58 -0.42 -1.31
N LYS A 20 -7.29 -1.52 -1.58
CA LYS A 20 -8.58 -1.47 -2.27
C LYS A 20 -9.59 -0.63 -1.52
N THR A 21 -9.74 -0.85 -0.21
CA THR A 21 -10.66 -0.08 0.63
C THR A 21 -10.31 1.40 0.61
N GLY A 22 -9.04 1.78 0.73
CA GLY A 22 -8.61 3.17 0.65
C GLY A 22 -8.93 3.81 -0.71
N VAL A 23 -8.62 3.12 -1.81
CA VAL A 23 -8.91 3.58 -3.18
C VAL A 23 -10.41 3.82 -3.36
N ASP A 24 -11.23 2.86 -2.92
CA ASP A 24 -12.69 2.95 -3.01
C ASP A 24 -13.22 4.17 -2.23
N LEU A 25 -12.73 4.40 -1.01
CA LEU A 25 -13.15 5.53 -0.18
C LEU A 25 -12.76 6.89 -0.78
N ILE A 26 -11.54 7.03 -1.28
CA ILE A 26 -11.08 8.28 -1.91
C ILE A 26 -11.87 8.56 -3.20
N ASN A 27 -12.12 7.54 -4.02
CA ASN A 27 -12.94 7.69 -5.22
C ASN A 27 -14.40 8.06 -4.88
N GLN A 28 -14.99 7.46 -3.83
CA GLN A 28 -16.34 7.79 -3.37
C GLN A 28 -16.47 9.22 -2.86
N ALA A 29 -15.40 9.79 -2.30
CA ALA A 29 -15.38 11.16 -1.80
C ALA A 29 -15.42 12.22 -2.91
N LYS A 30 -15.22 11.84 -4.20
CA LYS A 30 -15.26 12.73 -5.37
C LYS A 30 -14.40 13.99 -5.21
N LEU A 31 -13.21 13.81 -4.62
CA LEU A 31 -12.23 14.88 -4.45
C LEU A 31 -11.60 15.24 -5.80
N ASP A 32 -11.17 16.49 -5.95
CA ASP A 32 -10.34 16.90 -7.08
C ASP A 32 -8.88 16.45 -6.87
N LEU A 33 -8.59 15.23 -7.30
CA LEU A 33 -7.30 14.58 -7.07
C LEU A 33 -6.13 15.26 -7.79
N ASN A 34 -6.38 16.08 -8.82
CA ASN A 34 -5.34 16.81 -9.55
C ASN A 34 -4.57 17.81 -8.67
N LYS A 35 -5.16 18.21 -7.54
CA LYS A 35 -4.54 19.12 -6.58
C LYS A 35 -3.50 18.45 -5.68
N TYR A 36 -3.45 17.12 -5.66
CA TYR A 36 -2.64 16.37 -4.72
C TYR A 36 -1.55 15.58 -5.45
N LYS A 37 -0.36 15.59 -4.85
CA LYS A 37 0.74 14.68 -5.15
C LYS A 37 1.26 14.20 -3.81
N TRP A 38 0.96 12.96 -3.46
CA TRP A 38 1.28 12.44 -2.13
C TRP A 38 1.47 10.92 -2.16
N GLY A 39 2.45 10.42 -1.42
CA GLY A 39 2.74 9.00 -1.31
C GLY A 39 2.85 8.53 0.14
N PHE A 40 2.39 7.31 0.39
CA PHE A 40 2.63 6.55 1.59
C PHE A 40 3.18 5.18 1.22
N SER A 41 4.25 4.75 1.87
CA SER A 41 4.73 3.38 1.72
C SER A 41 5.30 2.81 3.01
N GLU A 42 5.18 1.49 3.14
CA GLU A 42 5.78 0.70 4.20
C GLU A 42 6.55 -0.47 3.58
N GLU A 43 7.83 -0.57 3.90
CA GLU A 43 8.66 -1.75 3.64
C GLU A 43 8.80 -2.56 4.92
N TYR A 44 8.34 -3.81 4.90
CA TYR A 44 8.45 -4.73 6.04
C TYR A 44 9.71 -5.59 5.88
N THR A 45 10.78 -5.15 6.51
CA THR A 45 12.13 -5.71 6.44
C THR A 45 12.31 -6.98 7.28
N ASN A 46 11.49 -7.16 8.32
CA ASN A 46 11.54 -8.30 9.24
C ASN A 46 10.26 -9.16 9.23
N LEU A 47 9.57 -9.24 8.08
CA LEU A 47 8.32 -10.01 7.97
C LEU A 47 8.56 -11.54 8.07
N PRO A 48 7.76 -12.30 8.84
CA PRO A 48 7.80 -13.75 8.84
C PRO A 48 7.65 -14.34 7.43
N LYS A 49 8.51 -15.32 7.06
CA LYS A 49 8.54 -15.92 5.72
C LYS A 49 7.17 -16.42 5.24
N ARG A 50 6.32 -16.92 6.15
CA ARG A 50 4.96 -17.39 5.82
C ARG A 50 4.06 -16.30 5.23
N LEU A 51 4.31 -15.03 5.54
CA LEU A 51 3.52 -13.88 5.05
C LEU A 51 4.05 -13.27 3.75
N LEU A 52 5.24 -13.67 3.30
CA LEU A 52 5.78 -13.19 2.04
C LEU A 52 4.92 -13.63 0.85
N ALA A 53 4.24 -14.78 0.95
CA ALA A 53 3.37 -15.32 -0.09
C ALA A 53 4.08 -15.39 -1.46
N GLY A 54 5.36 -15.78 -1.48
CA GLY A 54 6.18 -15.86 -2.69
C GLY A 54 6.78 -14.53 -3.18
N ARG A 55 6.55 -13.41 -2.48
CA ARG A 55 7.19 -12.13 -2.78
C ARG A 55 8.63 -12.09 -2.23
N ASP A 56 9.54 -11.48 -2.99
CA ASP A 56 10.91 -11.22 -2.53
C ASP A 56 10.96 -10.20 -1.40
N LYS A 57 10.02 -9.25 -1.41
CA LYS A 57 9.85 -8.21 -0.40
C LYS A 57 8.38 -8.00 -0.10
N ALA A 58 8.08 -7.74 1.17
CA ALA A 58 6.75 -7.30 1.55
C ALA A 58 6.72 -5.79 1.67
N GLY A 59 5.70 -5.20 1.07
CA GLY A 59 5.46 -3.79 1.23
C GLY A 59 4.04 -3.41 0.84
N PHE A 60 3.68 -2.24 1.31
CA PHE A 60 2.42 -1.59 1.04
C PHE A 60 2.70 -0.21 0.45
N HIS A 61 1.87 0.23 -0.48
CA HIS A 61 1.84 1.62 -0.89
C HIS A 61 0.41 2.11 -1.04
N PHE A 62 0.26 3.43 -0.90
CA PHE A 62 -0.94 4.17 -1.20
C PHE A 62 -0.53 5.55 -1.69
N MET A 63 -1.01 5.99 -2.85
CA MET A 63 -0.57 7.25 -3.43
C MET A 63 -1.67 7.95 -4.22
N ILE A 64 -1.55 9.27 -4.31
CA ILE A 64 -2.27 10.10 -5.26
C ILE A 64 -1.24 10.68 -6.23
N HIS A 65 -1.36 10.31 -7.49
CA HIS A 65 -0.45 10.73 -8.55
C HIS A 65 -1.23 10.94 -9.84
N ASN A 66 -0.95 12.03 -10.57
CA ASN A 66 -1.59 12.37 -11.85
C ASN A 66 -3.13 12.33 -11.82
N GLY A 67 -3.73 12.80 -10.74
CA GLY A 67 -5.19 12.83 -10.60
C GLY A 67 -5.83 11.48 -10.29
N GLU A 68 -5.03 10.44 -10.01
CA GLU A 68 -5.50 9.10 -9.70
C GLU A 68 -5.02 8.66 -8.31
N VAL A 69 -5.89 7.96 -7.59
CA VAL A 69 -5.53 7.27 -6.34
C VAL A 69 -5.26 5.80 -6.65
N SER A 70 -4.16 5.27 -6.13
CA SER A 70 -3.76 3.87 -6.29
C SER A 70 -3.09 3.34 -5.03
N GLY A 71 -3.04 2.02 -4.89
CA GLY A 71 -2.36 1.36 -3.79
C GLY A 71 -2.24 -0.14 -4.03
N GLY A 72 -1.42 -0.81 -3.23
CA GLY A 72 -1.28 -2.26 -3.32
C GLY A 72 -0.15 -2.86 -2.50
N ALA A 73 0.04 -4.17 -2.66
CA ALA A 73 1.01 -4.99 -1.95
C ALA A 73 2.43 -4.95 -2.55
N SER A 74 2.85 -3.75 -2.97
CA SER A 74 4.14 -3.46 -3.57
C SER A 74 4.63 -2.08 -3.14
N ILE A 75 5.87 -1.74 -3.50
CA ILE A 75 6.46 -0.42 -3.26
C ILE A 75 7.03 0.07 -4.60
N PRO A 76 6.21 0.72 -5.44
CA PRO A 76 6.68 1.23 -6.72
C PRO A 76 7.58 2.44 -6.51
N LYS A 77 8.59 2.60 -7.39
CA LYS A 77 9.57 3.70 -7.32
C LYS A 77 8.90 5.07 -7.38
N GLU A 78 7.87 5.20 -8.22
CA GLU A 78 7.09 6.43 -8.36
C GLU A 78 6.42 6.86 -7.04
N CYS A 79 5.98 5.93 -6.19
CA CYS A 79 5.43 6.26 -4.87
C CYS A 79 6.50 6.83 -3.95
N LEU A 80 7.71 6.23 -3.95
CA LEU A 80 8.85 6.68 -3.13
C LEU A 80 9.41 8.05 -3.54
N GLU A 81 9.12 8.50 -4.76
CA GLU A 81 9.53 9.80 -5.29
C GLU A 81 8.53 10.92 -4.96
N LEU A 82 7.34 10.59 -4.47
CA LEU A 82 6.33 11.56 -4.06
C LEU A 82 6.65 12.14 -2.67
N PRO A 83 6.22 13.38 -2.38
CA PRO A 83 6.26 13.86 -1.01
C PRO A 83 5.26 13.07 -0.16
N GLY A 84 5.65 12.72 1.06
CA GLY A 84 4.80 12.00 2.00
C GLY A 84 5.59 11.19 3.01
N PHE A 85 5.08 10.02 3.40
CA PHE A 85 5.68 9.19 4.44
C PHE A 85 6.13 7.85 3.86
N HIS A 86 7.42 7.59 3.93
CA HIS A 86 8.02 6.35 3.44
C HIS A 86 8.77 5.70 4.59
N VAL A 87 8.24 4.58 5.06
CA VAL A 87 8.68 3.91 6.27
C VAL A 87 9.33 2.58 5.92
N ARG A 88 10.42 2.25 6.62
CA ARG A 88 11.09 0.95 6.56
C ARG A 88 11.15 0.41 7.99
N ILE A 89 10.49 -0.71 8.23
CA ILE A 89 10.25 -1.29 9.57
C ILE A 89 10.49 -2.80 9.60
#